data_AF-A0A953M512-F1
#
_entry.id   AF-A0A953M512-F1
#
_cell.length_a   1.000
_cell.length_b   1.000
_cell.length_c   1.000
_cell.angle_alpha   90.00
_cell.angle_beta   90.00
_cell.angle_gamma   90.00
#
_symmetry.space_group_name_H-M   'P 1'
#
loop_
_entity.id
_entity.type
_entity.pdbx_description
1 polymer ?
#
loop_
_entity_poly.entity_id
_entity_poly.type
_entity_poly.pdbx_seq_one_letter_code
_entity_poly.pdbx_strand_id
1 'polypeptide(L)'
;TRDQPPPEKVPASDGEAVTDLLDEMALPGADPAVAAGGGASEPIADEPPDQDPTRPVADAAPERAPETPDVPVAAPRDWLNWNEIETELGRARGLGKAGLEDALDELIAEYERSLEHAESEPVRQAMNSRLDWLRLRKSARDQRLALDATLMKAAELRSSASLRVRTWQSGRYDIVGRLVHSAVYDGRRLPRMYRVRAAGDTGLVRTIGYVRDVPALGLESKIGRVVGVVGQSRFDDALHLRVITPVRIDTLEARGEPQVAPEG
;
A
#
# COMPACT_ATOMS: atom_id res chain seq x y z
N THR A 1 -48.72 5.57 -32.16
CA THR A 1 -48.99 4.61 -31.07
C THR A 1 -47.82 3.65 -31.03
N ARG A 2 -46.90 3.84 -30.08
CA ARG A 2 -45.62 3.13 -30.00
C ARG A 2 -45.53 2.54 -28.60
N ASP A 3 -45.35 1.22 -28.54
CA ASP A 3 -45.29 0.40 -27.34
C ASP A 3 -44.33 0.95 -26.28
N GLN A 4 -44.86 1.15 -25.07
CA GLN A 4 -44.08 1.24 -23.84
C GLN A 4 -44.28 -0.09 -23.09
N PRO A 5 -43.21 -0.83 -22.77
CA PRO A 5 -43.34 -1.99 -21.88
C PRO A 5 -43.64 -1.54 -20.44
N PRO A 6 -44.36 -2.36 -19.65
CA PRO A 6 -44.77 -2.02 -18.29
C PRO A 6 -43.57 -2.00 -17.31
N PRO A 7 -43.66 -1.24 -16.21
CA PRO A 7 -42.59 -1.14 -15.24
C PRO A 7 -42.45 -2.44 -14.42
N GLU A 8 -41.23 -2.96 -14.41
CA GLU A 8 -40.79 -4.13 -13.64
C GLU A 8 -40.79 -3.79 -12.13
N LYS A 9 -41.53 -4.57 -11.34
CA LYS A 9 -41.56 -4.45 -9.88
C LYS A 9 -40.24 -4.96 -9.30
N VAL A 10 -39.43 -4.06 -8.77
CA VAL A 10 -38.28 -4.39 -7.92
C VAL A 10 -38.80 -4.84 -6.55
N PRO A 11 -38.52 -6.07 -6.07
CA PRO A 11 -38.80 -6.43 -4.69
C PRO A 11 -37.83 -5.68 -3.77
N ALA A 12 -38.37 -5.11 -2.70
CA ALA A 12 -37.60 -4.57 -1.59
C ALA A 12 -36.71 -5.68 -1.02
N SER A 13 -35.38 -5.49 -1.06
CA SER A 13 -34.45 -6.33 -0.33
C SER A 13 -34.34 -5.77 1.08
N ASP A 14 -34.89 -6.49 2.04
CA ASP A 14 -34.65 -6.30 3.47
C ASP A 14 -33.14 -6.36 3.73
N GLY A 15 -32.62 -5.25 4.27
CA GLY A 15 -31.27 -5.20 4.81
C GLY A 15 -31.30 -5.69 6.24
N GLU A 16 -30.96 -6.95 6.46
CA GLU A 16 -30.60 -7.46 7.79
C GLU A 16 -29.63 -8.65 7.66
N ALA A 17 -28.59 -8.61 8.50
CA ALA A 17 -27.70 -9.70 8.87
C ALA A 17 -26.77 -10.32 7.79
N VAL A 18 -25.60 -9.68 7.56
CA VAL A 18 -24.37 -10.41 7.20
C VAL A 18 -23.17 -9.85 7.96
N THR A 19 -23.26 -9.86 9.29
CA THR A 19 -22.13 -9.72 10.21
C THR A 19 -22.32 -10.72 11.33
N ASP A 20 -22.22 -12.01 11.02
CA ASP A 20 -22.13 -13.07 12.04
C ASP A 20 -21.71 -14.40 11.42
N LEU A 21 -20.49 -14.47 10.88
CA LEU A 21 -19.90 -15.75 10.45
C LEU A 21 -18.37 -15.82 10.63
N LEU A 22 -17.83 -15.05 11.58
CA LEU A 22 -16.39 -15.06 11.89
C LEU A 22 -16.06 -15.08 13.39
N ASP A 23 -17.05 -15.26 14.29
CA ASP A 23 -16.82 -15.30 15.74
C ASP A 23 -17.16 -16.66 16.38
N GLU A 24 -17.14 -17.74 15.59
CA GLU A 24 -17.42 -19.11 16.04
C GLU A 24 -16.22 -20.03 15.79
N MET A 25 -15.06 -19.71 16.39
CA MET A 25 -13.97 -20.67 16.63
C MET A 25 -13.23 -20.37 17.96
N ALA A 26 -13.96 -19.91 18.98
CA ALA A 26 -13.45 -19.89 20.35
C ALA A 26 -13.62 -21.28 20.99
N LEU A 27 -12.49 -21.94 21.27
CA LEU A 27 -12.43 -23.24 21.94
C LEU A 27 -13.05 -23.18 23.35
N PRO A 28 -13.79 -24.23 23.79
CA PRO A 28 -14.40 -24.28 25.10
C PRO A 28 -13.41 -24.72 26.20
N GLY A 29 -13.37 -23.93 27.29
CA GLY A 29 -13.37 -24.36 28.68
C GLY A 29 -12.31 -25.34 29.19
N ALA A 30 -11.40 -24.82 30.03
CA ALA A 30 -10.84 -25.58 31.15
C ALA A 30 -10.46 -24.62 32.30
N ASP A 31 -11.42 -24.33 33.17
CA ASP A 31 -11.14 -24.10 34.59
C ASP A 31 -10.84 -25.46 35.24
N PRO A 32 -9.96 -25.52 36.27
CA PRO A 32 -10.53 -25.44 37.61
C PRO A 32 -9.69 -24.67 38.65
N ALA A 33 -10.45 -24.09 39.57
CA ALA A 33 -10.02 -23.52 40.83
C ALA A 33 -9.77 -24.60 41.92
N VAL A 34 -8.76 -24.35 42.75
CA VAL A 34 -8.67 -24.60 44.22
C VAL A 34 -8.61 -26.05 44.74
N ALA A 35 -7.52 -26.40 45.44
CA ALA A 35 -7.53 -26.91 46.82
C ALA A 35 -6.12 -27.11 47.40
N ALA A 36 -6.04 -26.96 48.73
CA ALA A 36 -4.86 -26.90 49.58
C ALA A 36 -4.37 -28.26 50.12
N GLY A 37 -3.19 -28.26 50.76
CA GLY A 37 -2.61 -29.32 51.61
C GLY A 37 -1.23 -29.73 51.10
N GLY A 38 -0.11 -29.62 51.82
CA GLY A 38 0.13 -29.78 53.25
C GLY A 38 0.94 -31.07 53.45
N GLY A 39 2.17 -30.95 53.98
CA GLY A 39 2.89 -32.10 54.57
C GLY A 39 4.29 -32.41 54.03
N ALA A 40 5.28 -32.00 54.83
CA ALA A 40 6.58 -32.62 55.15
C ALA A 40 7.13 -33.80 54.33
N SER A 41 8.42 -33.71 53.99
CA SER A 41 9.45 -34.66 54.45
C SER A 41 10.87 -34.25 53.99
N GLU A 42 11.75 -33.96 54.95
CA GLU A 42 13.20 -34.29 54.93
C GLU A 42 13.39 -35.80 54.60
N PRO A 43 14.56 -36.33 54.14
CA PRO A 43 15.85 -36.08 54.80
C PRO A 43 17.18 -36.33 54.01
N ILE A 44 18.29 -36.15 54.74
CA ILE A 44 19.61 -36.84 54.70
C ILE A 44 20.67 -36.47 53.64
N ALA A 45 21.82 -36.10 54.21
CA ALA A 45 23.16 -35.96 53.64
C ALA A 45 23.79 -37.30 53.25
N ASP A 46 24.75 -37.29 52.30
CA ASP A 46 25.97 -38.06 52.51
C ASP A 46 27.15 -37.51 51.69
N GLU A 47 28.29 -37.56 52.35
CA GLU A 47 29.64 -37.19 51.92
C GLU A 47 30.23 -38.30 51.01
N PRO A 48 31.33 -38.06 50.28
CA PRO A 48 32.58 -38.65 50.78
C PRO A 48 33.84 -37.77 50.57
N PRO A 49 34.96 -38.10 51.27
CA PRO A 49 36.12 -37.22 51.44
C PRO A 49 37.32 -37.53 50.51
N ASP A 50 38.23 -36.55 50.50
CA ASP A 50 39.70 -36.58 50.37
C ASP A 50 40.41 -37.65 49.52
N GLN A 51 41.25 -37.19 48.57
CA GLN A 51 42.64 -37.67 48.45
C GLN A 51 43.63 -36.54 48.11
N ASP A 52 44.70 -36.55 48.90
CA ASP A 52 45.84 -35.65 49.08
C ASP A 52 46.80 -35.48 47.85
N PRO A 53 47.79 -34.57 47.96
CA PRO A 53 48.66 -34.12 46.87
C PRO A 53 50.06 -34.77 46.86
N THR A 54 50.75 -34.57 45.72
CA THR A 54 52.22 -34.54 45.52
C THR A 54 53.04 -35.83 45.66
N ARG A 55 53.66 -36.26 44.55
CA ARG A 55 55.10 -36.64 44.56
C ARG A 55 55.78 -36.40 43.19
N PRO A 56 57.06 -35.96 43.16
CA PRO A 56 57.76 -35.59 41.92
C PRO A 56 58.83 -36.62 41.47
N VAL A 57 59.44 -36.29 40.33
CA VAL A 57 60.77 -36.67 39.77
C VAL A 57 60.80 -37.70 38.63
N ALA A 58 60.95 -37.11 37.43
CA ALA A 58 61.87 -37.41 36.33
C ALA A 58 62.16 -38.88 35.92
N ASP A 59 61.89 -39.15 34.64
CA ASP A 59 62.93 -39.73 33.78
C ASP A 59 62.83 -39.15 32.36
N ALA A 60 63.99 -38.80 31.81
CA ALA A 60 64.16 -38.14 30.53
C ALA A 60 64.51 -39.20 29.47
N ALA A 61 63.67 -39.32 28.44
CA ALA A 61 63.96 -40.11 27.25
C ALA A 61 63.32 -39.41 26.02
N PRO A 62 63.95 -39.52 24.84
CA PRO A 62 64.08 -38.41 23.91
C PRO A 62 62.79 -38.10 23.14
N GLU A 63 62.59 -36.79 23.00
CA GLU A 63 61.68 -36.09 22.12
C GLU A 63 61.71 -36.68 20.70
N ARG A 64 60.78 -37.59 20.41
CA ARG A 64 60.39 -37.88 19.03
C ARG A 64 59.67 -36.64 18.53
N ALA A 65 60.28 -35.98 17.56
CA ALA A 65 59.63 -34.96 16.75
C ALA A 65 58.21 -35.44 16.37
N PRO A 66 57.17 -34.61 16.52
CA PRO A 66 55.88 -34.94 15.97
C PRO A 66 56.04 -35.01 14.45
N GLU A 67 56.04 -36.22 13.90
CA GLU A 67 55.72 -36.44 12.50
C GLU A 67 54.35 -35.80 12.31
N THR A 68 54.36 -34.62 11.70
CA THR A 68 53.17 -33.95 11.23
C THR A 68 52.54 -34.92 10.25
N PRO A 69 51.31 -35.43 10.50
CA PRO A 69 50.65 -36.23 9.50
C PRO A 69 50.58 -35.40 8.23
N ASP A 70 51.20 -35.91 7.18
CA ASP A 70 51.14 -35.38 5.83
C ASP A 70 49.67 -35.47 5.40
N VAL A 71 48.90 -34.42 5.70
CA VAL A 71 47.51 -34.32 5.30
C VAL A 71 47.55 -34.23 3.78
N PRO A 72 47.04 -35.24 3.03
CA PRO A 72 47.04 -35.17 1.60
C PRO A 72 46.24 -33.93 1.20
N VAL A 73 46.94 -32.94 0.63
CA VAL A 73 46.33 -31.73 0.09
C VAL A 73 45.39 -32.21 -1.02
N ALA A 74 44.10 -32.26 -0.70
CA ALA A 74 43.06 -32.67 -1.63
C ALA A 74 43.16 -31.77 -2.87
N ALA A 75 43.13 -32.38 -4.06
CA ALA A 75 43.09 -31.66 -5.31
C ALA A 75 41.97 -30.59 -5.28
N PRO A 76 42.18 -29.42 -5.93
CA PRO A 76 41.16 -28.38 -5.98
C PRO A 76 39.86 -28.97 -6.54
N ARG A 77 38.78 -28.84 -5.76
CA ARG A 77 37.42 -29.25 -6.14
C ARG A 77 36.63 -27.98 -6.44
N ASP A 78 35.80 -28.04 -7.46
CA ASP A 78 34.92 -26.92 -7.87
C ASP A 78 33.55 -26.95 -7.14
N TRP A 79 33.39 -27.82 -6.14
CA TRP A 79 32.16 -28.01 -5.38
C TRP A 79 32.43 -28.07 -3.87
N LEU A 80 31.48 -27.55 -3.09
CA LEU A 80 31.53 -27.59 -1.62
C LEU A 80 31.05 -28.96 -1.11
N ASN A 81 31.72 -29.47 -0.07
CA ASN A 81 31.27 -30.66 0.64
C ASN A 81 30.10 -30.33 1.59
N TRP A 82 29.45 -31.36 2.14
CA TRP A 82 28.30 -31.19 3.05
C TRP A 82 28.57 -30.26 4.24
N ASN A 83 29.74 -30.38 4.88
CA ASN A 83 30.06 -29.56 6.06
C ASN A 83 30.34 -28.10 5.67
N GLU A 84 30.98 -27.90 4.52
CA GLU A 84 31.29 -26.57 3.99
C GLU A 84 30.01 -25.82 3.59
N ILE A 85 29.09 -26.49 2.87
CA ILE A 85 27.84 -25.84 2.45
C ILE A 85 26.92 -25.52 3.63
N GLU A 86 26.86 -26.38 4.65
CA GLU A 86 26.15 -26.08 5.89
C GLU A 86 26.80 -24.93 6.67
N THR A 87 28.13 -24.79 6.59
CA THR A 87 28.84 -23.65 7.18
C THR A 87 28.51 -22.35 6.45
N GLU A 88 28.48 -22.35 5.12
CA GLU A 88 28.08 -21.19 4.31
C GLU A 88 26.63 -20.78 4.58
N LEU A 89 25.74 -21.76 4.65
CA LEU A 89 24.36 -21.53 5.06
C LEU A 89 24.25 -20.97 6.49
N GLY A 90 25.05 -21.48 7.42
CA GLY A 90 25.16 -20.96 8.79
C GLY A 90 25.61 -19.50 8.79
N ARG A 91 26.59 -19.14 7.95
CA ARG A 91 27.05 -17.76 7.76
C ARG A 91 25.95 -16.87 7.20
N ALA A 92 25.25 -17.31 6.16
CA ALA A 92 24.13 -16.58 5.56
C ALA A 92 23.00 -16.34 6.57
N ARG A 93 22.71 -17.33 7.42
CA ARG A 93 21.76 -17.18 8.54
C ARG A 93 22.24 -16.16 9.59
N GLY A 94 23.54 -16.11 9.87
CA GLY A 94 24.15 -15.16 10.80
C GLY A 94 24.01 -13.70 10.36
N LEU A 95 23.87 -13.44 9.06
CA LEU A 95 23.60 -12.10 8.50
C LEU A 95 22.14 -11.63 8.69
N GLY A 96 21.27 -12.48 9.24
CA GLY A 96 19.87 -12.19 9.45
C GLY A 96 18.99 -12.45 8.22
N LYS A 97 17.74 -11.99 8.27
CA LYS A 97 16.73 -12.33 7.25
C LYS A 97 17.09 -11.81 5.86
N ALA A 98 17.55 -10.56 5.75
CA ALA A 98 17.88 -9.94 4.47
C ALA A 98 19.10 -10.61 3.82
N GLY A 99 20.20 -10.78 4.57
CA GLY A 99 21.40 -11.45 4.05
C GLY A 99 21.14 -12.89 3.62
N LEU A 100 20.31 -13.64 4.35
CA LEU A 100 19.89 -14.96 3.91
C LEU A 100 19.03 -14.90 2.63
N GLU A 101 18.09 -13.95 2.53
CA GLU A 101 17.24 -13.78 1.35
C GLU A 101 18.08 -13.46 0.11
N ASP A 102 19.14 -12.66 0.23
CA ASP A 102 20.05 -12.33 -0.88
C ASP A 102 20.89 -13.53 -1.33
N ALA A 103 21.31 -14.39 -0.39
CA ALA A 103 22.12 -15.57 -0.66
C ALA A 103 21.33 -16.80 -1.15
N LEU A 104 19.99 -16.76 -1.19
CA LEU A 104 19.16 -17.93 -1.51
C LEU A 104 19.50 -18.58 -2.85
N ASP A 105 19.69 -17.76 -3.89
CA ASP A 105 19.91 -18.24 -5.26
C ASP A 105 21.27 -18.94 -5.41
N GLU A 106 22.31 -18.37 -4.79
CA GLU A 106 23.66 -18.95 -4.75
C GLU A 106 23.69 -20.24 -3.93
N LEU A 107 23.05 -20.25 -2.76
CA LEU A 107 22.96 -21.45 -1.92
C LEU A 107 22.22 -22.58 -2.64
N ILE A 108 21.08 -22.31 -3.28
CA ILE A 108 20.33 -23.33 -4.05
C ILE A 108 21.22 -23.96 -5.13
N ALA A 109 21.93 -23.12 -5.90
CA ALA A 109 22.80 -23.60 -6.97
C ALA A 109 24.00 -24.42 -6.46
N GLU A 110 24.53 -24.08 -5.28
CA GLU A 110 25.60 -24.86 -4.65
C GLU A 110 25.07 -26.19 -4.09
N TYR A 111 23.89 -26.21 -3.46
CA TYR A 111 23.30 -27.46 -2.96
C TYR A 111 22.99 -28.42 -4.12
N GLU A 112 22.53 -27.91 -5.26
CA GLU A 112 22.30 -28.71 -6.46
C GLU A 112 23.61 -29.31 -7.00
N ARG A 113 24.69 -28.52 -7.09
CA ARG A 113 26.03 -29.00 -7.51
C ARG A 113 26.62 -30.02 -6.54
N SER A 114 26.51 -29.79 -5.23
CA SER A 114 27.00 -30.72 -4.20
C SER A 114 26.20 -32.02 -4.18
N LEU A 115 24.91 -32.00 -4.54
CA LEU A 115 24.05 -33.19 -4.57
C LEU A 115 24.51 -34.21 -5.62
N GLU A 116 24.99 -33.74 -6.77
CA GLU A 116 25.56 -34.59 -7.83
C GLU A 116 26.79 -35.39 -7.35
N HIS A 117 27.50 -34.85 -6.34
CA HIS A 117 28.73 -35.40 -5.79
C HIS A 117 28.54 -36.02 -4.39
N ALA A 118 27.28 -36.23 -3.96
CA ALA A 118 26.99 -36.74 -2.63
C ALA A 118 27.51 -38.17 -2.43
N GLU A 119 28.40 -38.34 -1.45
CA GLU A 119 29.11 -39.60 -1.17
C GLU A 119 28.20 -40.69 -0.56
N SER A 120 27.09 -40.31 0.08
CA SER A 120 26.19 -41.26 0.75
C SER A 120 24.71 -40.87 0.61
N GLU A 121 23.84 -41.88 0.65
CA GLU A 121 22.39 -41.69 0.57
C GLU A 121 21.81 -40.84 1.71
N PRO A 122 22.24 -41.01 2.99
CA PRO A 122 21.76 -40.15 4.07
C PRO A 122 22.11 -38.67 3.86
N VAL A 123 23.32 -38.39 3.35
CA VAL A 123 23.76 -37.01 3.05
C VAL A 123 22.93 -36.43 1.90
N ARG A 124 22.67 -37.23 0.85
CA ARG A 124 21.81 -36.83 -0.27
C ARG A 124 20.39 -36.49 0.21
N GLN A 125 19.82 -37.29 1.10
CA GLN A 125 18.49 -37.03 1.68
C GLN A 125 18.46 -35.74 2.51
N ALA A 126 19.51 -35.49 3.30
CA ALA A 126 19.65 -34.26 4.07
C ALA A 126 19.76 -33.02 3.16
N MET A 127 20.59 -33.09 2.11
CA MET A 127 20.71 -32.04 1.09
C MET A 127 19.39 -31.77 0.38
N ASN A 128 18.65 -32.80 -0.04
CA ASN A 128 17.34 -32.64 -0.68
C ASN A 128 16.34 -31.92 0.25
N SER A 129 16.25 -32.36 1.50
CA SER A 129 15.36 -31.73 2.50
C SER A 129 15.71 -30.25 2.71
N ARG A 130 17.00 -29.91 2.66
CA ARG A 130 17.50 -28.55 2.78
C ARG A 130 17.19 -27.71 1.55
N LEU A 131 17.37 -28.27 0.37
CA LEU A 131 17.08 -27.66 -0.91
C LEU A 131 15.58 -27.32 -1.03
N ASP A 132 14.70 -28.23 -0.61
CA ASP A 132 13.26 -28.01 -0.59
C ASP A 132 12.88 -26.85 0.34
N TRP A 133 13.50 -26.77 1.51
CA TRP A 133 13.32 -25.64 2.42
C TRP A 133 13.79 -24.31 1.81
N LEU A 134 14.95 -24.29 1.13
CA LEU A 134 15.47 -23.09 0.46
C LEU A 134 14.55 -22.65 -0.68
N ARG A 135 14.06 -23.59 -1.49
CA ARG A 135 13.12 -23.34 -2.58
C ARG A 135 11.79 -22.79 -2.07
N LEU A 136 11.24 -23.36 -1.01
CA LEU A 136 10.01 -22.85 -0.36
C LEU A 136 10.20 -21.41 0.13
N ARG A 137 11.36 -21.11 0.72
CA ARG A 137 11.68 -19.76 1.20
C ARG A 137 11.86 -18.78 0.05
N LYS A 138 12.52 -19.18 -1.03
CA LYS A 138 12.64 -18.40 -2.26
C LYS A 138 11.28 -18.11 -2.87
N SER A 139 10.40 -19.11 -3.00
CA SER A 139 9.05 -18.89 -3.53
C SER A 139 8.24 -17.92 -2.68
N ALA A 140 8.37 -17.97 -1.34
CA ALA A 140 7.72 -17.01 -0.45
C ALA A 140 8.26 -15.58 -0.62
N ARG A 141 9.57 -15.41 -0.77
CA ARG A 141 10.22 -14.11 -1.08
C ARG A 141 9.68 -13.56 -2.41
N ASP A 142 9.67 -14.38 -3.44
CA ASP A 142 9.27 -13.98 -4.80
C ASP A 142 7.78 -13.63 -4.86
N GLN A 143 6.92 -14.37 -4.14
CA GLN A 143 5.50 -14.04 -3.98
C GLN A 143 5.30 -12.68 -3.30
N ARG A 144 6.06 -12.38 -2.24
CA ARG A 144 6.01 -11.07 -1.57
C ARG A 144 6.40 -9.95 -2.53
N LEU A 145 7.50 -10.11 -3.26
CA LEU A 145 7.95 -9.12 -4.24
C LEU A 145 6.93 -8.90 -5.36
N ALA A 146 6.28 -9.97 -5.83
CA ALA A 146 5.21 -9.86 -6.81
C ALA A 146 4.00 -9.10 -6.25
N LEU A 147 3.58 -9.38 -5.01
CA LEU A 147 2.51 -8.65 -4.35
C LEU A 147 2.85 -7.16 -4.22
N ASP A 148 4.04 -6.82 -3.74
CA ASP A 148 4.49 -5.43 -3.61
C ASP A 148 4.47 -4.70 -4.96
N ALA A 149 4.97 -5.34 -6.03
CA ALA A 149 4.92 -4.80 -7.38
C ALA A 149 3.48 -4.55 -7.87
N THR A 150 2.56 -5.49 -7.60
CA THR A 150 1.14 -5.30 -7.96
C THR A 150 0.47 -4.17 -7.19
N LEU A 151 0.79 -4.02 -5.89
CA LEU A 151 0.26 -2.94 -5.06
C LEU A 151 0.79 -1.57 -5.52
N MET A 152 2.08 -1.46 -5.86
CA MET A 152 2.66 -0.23 -6.43
C MET A 152 1.96 0.16 -7.74
N LYS A 153 1.75 -0.80 -8.65
CA LYS A 153 1.05 -0.57 -9.91
C LYS A 153 -0.40 -0.12 -9.70
N ALA A 154 -1.11 -0.71 -8.74
CA ALA A 154 -2.47 -0.30 -8.39
C ALA A 154 -2.51 1.13 -7.80
N ALA A 155 -1.53 1.48 -6.97
CA ALA A 155 -1.40 2.83 -6.41
C ALA A 155 -1.16 3.88 -7.50
N GLU A 156 -0.31 3.57 -8.49
CA GLU A 156 -0.05 4.44 -9.66
C GLU A 156 -1.29 4.63 -10.55
N LEU A 157 -2.04 3.56 -10.80
CA LEU A 157 -3.30 3.65 -11.54
C LEU A 157 -4.33 4.52 -10.79
N ARG A 158 -4.40 4.39 -9.46
CA ARG A 158 -5.30 5.20 -8.63
C ARG A 158 -4.87 6.67 -8.61
N SER A 159 -3.58 6.96 -8.48
CA SER A 159 -3.08 8.34 -8.45
C SER A 159 -3.32 9.03 -9.80
N SER A 160 -3.00 8.36 -10.92
CA SER A 160 -3.25 8.89 -12.26
C SER A 160 -4.74 9.06 -12.56
N ALA A 161 -5.60 8.15 -12.10
CA ALA A 161 -7.05 8.31 -12.19
C ALA A 161 -7.54 9.50 -11.37
N SER A 162 -7.03 9.69 -10.15
CA SER A 162 -7.40 10.83 -9.31
C SER A 162 -6.95 12.16 -9.92
N LEU A 163 -5.77 12.21 -10.55
CA LEU A 163 -5.30 13.37 -11.29
C LEU A 163 -6.21 13.65 -12.48
N ARG A 164 -6.57 12.64 -13.28
CA ARG A 164 -7.52 12.80 -14.39
C ARG A 164 -8.88 13.33 -13.94
N VAL A 165 -9.41 12.81 -12.83
CA VAL A 165 -10.69 13.28 -12.25
C VAL A 165 -10.55 14.73 -11.77
N ARG A 166 -9.46 15.08 -11.08
CA ARG A 166 -9.19 16.47 -10.65
C ARG A 166 -9.05 17.40 -11.85
N THR A 167 -8.30 17.01 -12.88
CA THR A 167 -8.14 17.77 -14.13
C THR A 167 -9.47 17.94 -14.86
N TRP A 168 -10.31 16.90 -14.89
CA TRP A 168 -11.65 16.97 -15.47
C TRP A 168 -12.58 17.89 -14.66
N GLN A 169 -12.49 17.84 -13.33
CA GLN A 169 -13.23 18.73 -12.44
C GLN A 169 -12.74 20.19 -12.54
N SER A 170 -11.47 20.41 -12.86
CA SER A 170 -10.81 21.72 -12.81
C SER A 170 -10.83 22.54 -14.10
N GLY A 171 -11.41 22.09 -15.23
CA GLY A 171 -11.30 22.94 -16.43
C GLY A 171 -12.05 22.54 -17.68
N ARG A 172 -13.35 22.84 -17.73
CA ARG A 172 -13.98 23.61 -18.83
C ARG A 172 -15.16 24.40 -18.28
N TYR A 173 -15.01 25.71 -18.17
CA TYR A 173 -16.16 26.60 -18.03
C TYR A 173 -16.83 26.75 -19.39
N ASP A 174 -18.15 26.60 -19.45
CA ASP A 174 -18.91 26.82 -20.68
C ASP A 174 -18.88 28.31 -21.08
N ILE A 175 -18.88 29.20 -20.08
CA ILE A 175 -18.66 30.65 -20.24
C ILE A 175 -17.83 31.18 -19.06
N VAL A 176 -16.91 32.11 -19.37
CA VAL A 176 -16.19 32.91 -18.38
C VAL A 176 -16.47 34.39 -18.61
N GLY A 177 -16.75 35.15 -17.55
CA GLY A 177 -16.91 36.60 -17.65
C GLY A 177 -17.39 37.26 -16.36
N ARG A 178 -17.60 38.58 -16.39
CA ARG A 178 -18.10 39.34 -15.25
C ARG A 178 -19.62 39.19 -15.12
N LEU A 179 -20.09 38.76 -13.95
CA LEU A 179 -21.52 38.60 -13.67
C LEU A 179 -22.16 39.96 -13.39
N VAL A 180 -23.27 40.27 -14.06
CA VAL A 180 -24.01 41.54 -13.91
C VAL A 180 -25.51 41.27 -13.89
N HIS A 181 -26.29 42.11 -13.22
CA HIS A 181 -27.74 42.09 -13.33
C HIS A 181 -28.22 42.32 -14.77
N SER A 182 -29.25 41.60 -15.18
CA SER A 182 -30.01 41.95 -16.37
C SER A 182 -31.04 43.01 -16.06
N ALA A 183 -31.04 44.12 -16.81
CA ALA A 183 -32.08 45.14 -16.71
C ALA A 183 -33.43 44.67 -17.31
N VAL A 184 -33.41 43.67 -18.20
CA VAL A 184 -34.60 43.16 -18.91
C VAL A 184 -35.22 41.96 -18.19
N TYR A 185 -34.41 41.20 -17.46
CA TYR A 185 -34.78 39.94 -16.81
C TYR A 185 -34.68 40.11 -15.30
N ASP A 186 -35.58 40.93 -14.75
CA ASP A 186 -35.60 41.39 -13.36
C ASP A 186 -36.50 40.55 -12.44
N GLY A 187 -37.29 39.62 -12.99
CA GLY A 187 -38.27 38.83 -12.25
C GLY A 187 -39.67 39.44 -12.15
N ARG A 188 -39.92 40.65 -12.67
CA ARG A 188 -41.24 41.32 -12.59
C ARG A 188 -42.19 40.88 -13.70
N ARG A 189 -41.72 40.95 -14.94
CA ARG A 189 -42.49 40.57 -16.15
C ARG A 189 -41.88 39.38 -16.88
N LEU A 190 -40.57 39.18 -16.72
CA LEU A 190 -39.80 38.09 -17.30
C LEU A 190 -39.00 37.38 -16.20
N PRO A 191 -38.64 36.09 -16.38
CA PRO A 191 -37.86 35.35 -15.39
C PRO A 191 -36.56 36.06 -15.06
N ARG A 192 -36.14 36.03 -13.79
CA ARG A 192 -34.90 36.67 -13.36
C ARG A 192 -33.68 35.97 -13.95
N MET A 193 -32.78 36.75 -14.56
CA MET A 193 -31.54 36.24 -15.15
C MET A 193 -30.40 37.23 -14.95
N TYR A 194 -29.19 36.68 -14.94
CA TYR A 194 -27.94 37.43 -14.88
C TYR A 194 -27.28 37.44 -16.25
N ARG A 195 -26.47 38.46 -16.52
CA ARG A 195 -25.69 38.59 -17.74
C ARG A 195 -24.23 38.32 -17.43
N VAL A 196 -23.59 37.53 -18.26
CA VAL A 196 -22.14 37.35 -18.23
C VAL A 196 -21.54 38.22 -19.32
N ARG A 197 -20.77 39.24 -18.92
CA ARG A 197 -20.07 40.16 -19.80
C ARG A 197 -18.62 39.72 -20.00
N ALA A 198 -18.06 39.98 -21.17
CA ALA A 198 -16.64 39.71 -21.40
C ALA A 198 -15.78 40.47 -20.40
N ALA A 199 -14.82 39.78 -19.78
CA ALA A 199 -13.90 40.33 -18.77
C ALA A 199 -12.54 40.71 -19.41
N GLY A 200 -12.57 41.32 -20.60
CA GLY A 200 -11.36 41.72 -21.35
C GLY A 200 -11.13 43.22 -21.34
N ASP A 201 -9.86 43.63 -21.40
CA ASP A 201 -9.38 45.02 -21.34
C ASP A 201 -9.66 45.85 -22.60
N THR A 202 -10.29 45.24 -23.61
CA THR A 202 -10.55 45.81 -24.93
C THR A 202 -11.66 46.87 -24.97
N GLY A 203 -12.21 47.33 -23.84
CA GLY A 203 -13.23 48.39 -23.78
C GLY A 203 -14.61 48.05 -24.37
N LEU A 204 -14.74 46.97 -25.15
CA LEU A 204 -16.01 46.50 -25.69
C LEU A 204 -16.79 45.67 -24.66
N VAL A 205 -17.81 46.30 -24.07
CA VAL A 205 -18.72 45.67 -23.10
C VAL A 205 -19.74 44.78 -23.83
N ARG A 206 -19.31 43.61 -24.30
CA ARG A 206 -20.19 42.63 -24.96
C ARG A 206 -20.74 41.60 -23.96
N THR A 207 -22.03 41.28 -24.09
CA THR A 207 -22.66 40.17 -23.35
C THR A 207 -22.39 38.86 -24.08
N ILE A 208 -21.86 37.88 -23.35
CA ILE A 208 -21.51 36.54 -23.87
C ILE A 208 -22.69 35.58 -23.70
N GLY A 209 -23.45 35.73 -22.60
CA GLY A 209 -24.63 34.91 -22.35
C GLY A 209 -25.43 35.38 -21.15
N TYR A 210 -26.59 34.75 -20.98
CA TYR A 210 -27.49 34.93 -19.86
C TYR A 210 -27.45 33.67 -19.00
N VAL A 211 -27.49 33.84 -17.69
CA VAL A 211 -27.48 32.76 -16.70
C VAL A 211 -28.78 32.83 -15.93
N ARG A 212 -29.52 31.72 -15.88
CA ARG A 212 -30.77 31.65 -15.12
C ARG A 212 -30.46 31.74 -13.63
N ASP A 213 -31.32 32.43 -12.89
CA ASP A 213 -31.24 32.46 -11.44
C ASP A 213 -31.55 31.08 -10.85
N VAL A 214 -30.63 30.60 -10.01
CA VAL A 214 -30.77 29.35 -9.24
C VAL A 214 -30.40 29.70 -7.80
N PRO A 215 -31.39 29.87 -6.91
CA PRO A 215 -31.16 30.39 -5.55
C PRO A 215 -30.09 29.61 -4.76
N ALA A 216 -29.99 28.29 -4.98
CA ALA A 216 -29.01 27.42 -4.35
C ALA A 216 -27.54 27.79 -4.68
N LEU A 217 -27.29 28.49 -5.79
CA LEU A 217 -25.95 28.88 -6.23
C LEU A 217 -25.58 30.32 -5.82
N GLY A 218 -26.52 31.07 -5.22
CA GLY A 218 -26.28 32.40 -4.64
C GLY A 218 -25.66 33.41 -5.61
N LEU A 219 -26.23 33.54 -6.82
CA LEU A 219 -25.67 34.37 -7.90
C LEU A 219 -25.55 35.85 -7.49
N GLU A 220 -26.43 36.33 -6.61
CA GLU A 220 -26.44 37.68 -6.07
C GLU A 220 -25.14 38.03 -5.38
N SER A 221 -24.59 37.10 -4.58
CA SER A 221 -23.33 37.32 -3.86
C SER A 221 -22.12 37.44 -4.79
N LYS A 222 -22.27 36.99 -6.05
CA LYS A 222 -21.21 36.92 -7.07
C LYS A 222 -21.31 38.03 -8.11
N ILE A 223 -22.31 38.92 -8.00
CA ILE A 223 -22.45 40.05 -8.93
C ILE A 223 -21.21 40.94 -8.86
N GLY A 224 -20.76 41.38 -10.02
CA GLY A 224 -19.58 42.22 -10.17
C GLY A 224 -18.27 41.43 -10.19
N ARG A 225 -18.26 40.14 -9.81
CA ARG A 225 -17.05 39.31 -9.86
C ARG A 225 -16.91 38.61 -11.22
N VAL A 226 -15.68 38.23 -11.56
CA VAL A 226 -15.42 37.34 -12.70
C VAL A 226 -15.79 35.93 -12.25
N VAL A 227 -16.62 35.26 -13.04
CA VAL A 227 -17.12 33.92 -12.73
C VAL A 227 -16.93 33.01 -13.92
N GLY A 228 -16.62 31.75 -13.63
CA GLY A 228 -16.70 30.64 -14.56
C GLY A 228 -18.01 29.88 -14.32
N VAL A 229 -18.80 29.69 -15.37
CA VAL A 229 -20.10 29.03 -15.30
C VAL A 229 -20.02 27.70 -16.04
N VAL A 230 -20.46 26.62 -15.39
CA VAL A 230 -20.68 25.30 -15.99
C VAL A 230 -22.17 25.00 -15.94
N GLY A 231 -22.76 24.59 -17.06
CA GLY A 231 -24.17 24.27 -17.12
C GLY A 231 -24.69 23.93 -18.51
N GLN A 232 -25.99 23.65 -18.58
CA GLN A 232 -26.64 23.34 -19.85
C GLN A 232 -26.87 24.64 -20.63
N SER A 233 -26.22 24.76 -21.79
CA SER A 233 -26.40 25.89 -22.71
C SER A 233 -27.51 25.61 -23.71
N ARG A 234 -28.46 26.54 -23.82
CA ARG A 234 -29.49 26.56 -24.85
C ARG A 234 -29.43 27.89 -25.59
N PHE A 235 -29.48 27.83 -26.92
CA PHE A 235 -29.68 29.02 -27.74
C PHE A 235 -31.18 29.26 -27.90
N ASP A 236 -31.62 30.49 -27.64
CA ASP A 236 -32.99 30.94 -27.85
C ASP A 236 -33.06 31.70 -29.17
N ASP A 237 -33.63 31.05 -30.20
CA ASP A 237 -33.71 31.60 -31.55
C ASP A 237 -34.58 32.86 -31.65
N ALA A 238 -35.60 32.99 -30.78
CA ALA A 238 -36.48 34.16 -30.80
C ALA A 238 -35.76 35.42 -30.33
N LEU A 239 -34.83 35.26 -29.39
CA LEU A 239 -34.09 36.36 -28.77
C LEU A 239 -32.66 36.49 -29.32
N HIS A 240 -32.17 35.50 -30.07
CA HIS A 240 -30.78 35.36 -30.49
C HIS A 240 -29.79 35.39 -29.31
N LEU A 241 -30.20 34.82 -28.17
CA LEU A 241 -29.43 34.84 -26.93
C LEU A 241 -29.04 33.42 -26.52
N ARG A 242 -27.83 33.28 -25.97
CA ARG A 242 -27.40 32.06 -25.29
C ARG A 242 -27.82 32.13 -23.82
N VAL A 243 -28.70 31.23 -23.40
CA VAL A 243 -29.15 31.08 -22.00
C VAL A 243 -28.51 29.82 -21.42
N ILE A 244 -27.92 29.93 -20.24
CA ILE A 244 -27.31 28.82 -19.50
C ILE A 244 -28.10 28.58 -18.22
N THR A 245 -28.48 27.33 -18.00
CA THR A 245 -28.94 26.88 -16.68
C THR A 245 -27.72 26.40 -15.91
N PRO A 246 -27.23 27.16 -14.91
CA PRO A 246 -25.99 26.84 -14.23
C PRO A 246 -26.16 25.60 -13.35
N VAL A 247 -25.17 24.70 -13.41
CA VAL A 247 -25.01 23.58 -12.48
C VAL A 247 -23.93 23.92 -11.45
N ARG A 248 -22.89 24.66 -11.84
CA ARG A 248 -21.81 25.13 -10.99
C ARG A 248 -21.35 26.52 -11.40
N ILE A 249 -21.06 27.38 -10.42
CA ILE A 249 -20.53 28.73 -10.65
C ILE A 249 -19.36 28.97 -9.70
N ASP A 250 -18.18 29.10 -10.28
CA ASP A 250 -16.93 29.37 -9.56
C ASP A 250 -16.54 30.83 -9.74
N THR A 251 -16.12 31.49 -8.66
CA THR A 251 -15.61 32.86 -8.74
C THR A 251 -14.13 32.79 -9.11
N LEU A 252 -13.75 33.40 -10.23
CA LEU A 252 -12.38 33.48 -10.68
C LEU A 252 -11.81 34.81 -10.18
N GLU A 253 -11.02 34.75 -9.11
CA GLU A 253 -10.29 35.95 -8.67
C GLU A 253 -9.30 36.33 -9.76
N ALA A 254 -9.35 37.59 -10.19
CA ALA A 254 -8.34 38.13 -11.09
C ALA A 254 -7.02 38.07 -10.32
N ARG A 255 -6.05 37.32 -10.84
CA ARG A 255 -4.69 37.30 -10.29
C ARG A 255 -4.13 38.72 -10.41
N GLY A 256 -4.22 39.50 -9.34
CA GLY A 256 -3.66 40.85 -9.24
C GLY A 256 -4.58 41.82 -8.51
N GLU A 257 -4.48 41.83 -7.18
CA GLU A 257 -4.31 43.04 -6.36
C GLU A 257 -4.06 42.61 -4.90
N PRO A 258 -2.89 42.89 -4.30
CA PRO A 258 -2.68 42.69 -2.88
C PRO A 258 -3.59 43.64 -2.12
N GLN A 259 -4.49 43.07 -1.30
CA GLN A 259 -5.34 43.81 -0.40
C GLN A 259 -4.49 44.49 0.67
N VAL A 260 -4.13 45.76 0.44
CA VAL A 260 -3.58 46.63 1.49
C VAL A 260 -4.73 46.96 2.44
N ALA A 261 -4.64 46.43 3.66
CA ALA A 261 -5.56 46.74 4.74
C ALA A 261 -5.36 48.21 5.17
N PRO A 262 -6.43 48.99 5.43
CA PRO A 262 -6.29 50.26 6.11
C PRO A 262 -6.05 50.00 7.61
N GLU A 263 -4.85 50.36 8.08
CA GLU A 263 -4.61 50.54 9.51
C GLU A 263 -5.43 51.74 10.01
N GLY A 264 -6.18 51.52 11.09
CA GLY A 264 -6.87 52.54 11.87
C GLY A 264 -6.67 52.25 13.34
#